data_AF-A0A920UGN4-F1
#
_entry.id   AF-A0A920UGN4-F1
#
_cell.length_a   1.000
_cell.length_b   1.000
_cell.length_c   1.000
_cell.angle_alpha   90.00
_cell.angle_beta   90.00
_cell.angle_gamma   90.00
#
_symmetry.space_group_name_H-M   'P 1'
#
loop_
_entity.id
_entity.type
_entity.pdbx_description
1 polymer ?
#
loop_
_entity_poly.entity_id
_entity_poly.type
_entity_poly.pdbx_seq_one_letter_code
_entity_poly.pdbx_strand_id
1 'polypeptide(L)'
;MLTKSNKIGVVGSHPIPKIIRNINALTIGAQSVNPNISVNIVWINSWFDPPKDMDAAKPFLDAGNDFLFTTTDSPSVVTLAQSAWKKQGKEVWSMGNDAPMGK
;
A
#
# COMPACT_ATOMS: atom_id res chain seq x y z
N MET A 1 16.23 5.25 0.64
CA MET A 1 14.78 5.06 0.84
C MET A 1 14.10 4.82 -0.50
N LEU A 2 13.14 3.87 -0.57
CA LEU A 2 12.43 3.50 -1.80
C LEU A 2 11.50 4.62 -2.30
N THR A 3 10.62 5.12 -1.43
CA THR A 3 9.82 6.32 -1.74
C THR A 3 10.70 7.56 -1.89
N LYS A 4 10.39 8.38 -2.90
CA LYS A 4 10.89 9.73 -3.16
C LYS A 4 9.85 10.80 -2.84
N SER A 5 8.56 10.45 -2.87
CA SER A 5 7.44 11.35 -2.55
C SER A 5 7.28 11.64 -1.05
N ASN A 6 7.94 10.86 -0.18
CA ASN A 6 7.72 10.81 1.27
C ASN A 6 6.30 10.36 1.68
N LYS A 7 5.52 9.80 0.75
CA LYS A 7 4.16 9.35 1.00
C LYS A 7 4.04 7.86 0.78
N ILE A 8 3.46 7.18 1.77
CA ILE A 8 3.12 5.76 1.71
C ILE A 8 1.60 5.64 1.72
N GLY A 9 1.04 5.04 0.67
CA GLY A 9 -0.38 4.70 0.60
C GLY A 9 -0.62 3.29 1.14
N VAL A 10 -1.57 3.13 2.04
CA VAL A 10 -1.91 1.84 2.67
C VAL A 10 -3.35 1.46 2.35
N VAL A 11 -3.53 0.28 1.76
CA VAL A 11 -4.84 -0.38 1.68
C VAL A 11 -4.96 -1.35 2.86
N GLY A 12 -5.77 -0.96 3.83
CA GLY A 12 -6.03 -1.70 5.06
C GLY A 12 -7.23 -2.64 4.92
N SER A 13 -7.08 -3.91 5.30
CA SER A 13 -8.18 -4.89 5.29
C SER A 13 -9.24 -4.58 6.35
N HIS A 14 -8.93 -4.84 7.63
CA HIS A 14 -9.77 -4.48 8.78
C HIS A 14 -8.98 -3.68 9.83
N PRO A 15 -9.59 -2.70 10.52
CA PRO A 15 -8.94 -1.90 11.56
C PRO A 15 -8.85 -2.69 12.88
N ILE A 16 -8.21 -3.86 12.87
CA ILE A 16 -7.98 -4.71 14.04
C ILE A 16 -6.54 -4.58 14.56
N PRO A 17 -6.25 -4.95 15.82
CA PRO A 17 -4.94 -4.72 16.43
C PRO A 17 -3.75 -5.27 15.64
N LYS A 18 -3.86 -6.45 15.02
CA LYS A 18 -2.80 -7.04 14.17
C LYS A 18 -2.42 -6.11 13.01
N ILE A 19 -3.42 -5.57 12.30
CA ILE A 19 -3.20 -4.77 11.11
C ILE A 19 -2.69 -3.38 11.47
N ILE A 20 -3.26 -2.76 12.50
CA ILE A 20 -2.78 -1.49 13.05
C ILE A 20 -1.32 -1.62 13.50
N ARG A 21 -0.97 -2.71 14.19
CA ARG A 21 0.43 -2.97 14.60
C ARG A 21 1.38 -3.04 13.40
N ASN A 22 0.99 -3.74 12.33
CA ASN A 22 1.81 -3.85 11.12
C ASN A 22 2.03 -2.48 10.46
N ILE A 23 0.97 -1.67 10.35
CA ILE A 23 1.05 -0.31 9.79
C ILE A 23 1.89 0.61 10.68
N ASN A 24 1.74 0.52 12.00
CA ASN A 24 2.55 1.29 12.95
C ASN A 24 4.04 0.91 12.84
N ALA A 25 4.35 -0.39 12.74
CA ALA A 25 5.73 -0.85 12.55
C ALA A 25 6.33 -0.34 11.24
N LEU A 26 5.58 -0.39 10.13
CA LEU A 26 5.98 0.21 8.86
C LEU A 26 6.24 1.72 9.01
N THR A 27 5.33 2.44 9.68
CA THR A 27 5.41 3.89 9.88
C THR A 27 6.66 4.27 10.67
N ILE A 28 6.88 3.65 11.83
CA ILE A 28 8.03 3.92 12.70
C ILE A 28 9.33 3.53 11.98
N GLY A 29 9.35 2.39 11.29
CA GLY A 29 10.51 1.95 10.52
C GLY A 29 10.88 2.95 9.41
N ALA A 30 9.90 3.41 8.63
CA ALA A 30 10.13 4.42 7.60
C ALA A 30 10.59 5.75 8.21
N GLN A 31 9.93 6.21 9.29
CA GLN A 31 10.27 7.47 9.96
C GLN A 31 11.64 7.45 10.64
N SER A 32 12.14 6.29 11.07
CA SER A 32 13.49 6.14 11.61
C SER A 32 14.59 6.49 10.60
N VAL A 33 14.31 6.34 9.30
CA VAL A 33 15.25 6.66 8.21
C VAL A 33 14.93 8.04 7.59
N ASN A 34 13.66 8.44 7.57
CA ASN A 34 13.22 9.75 7.08
C ASN A 34 12.02 10.26 7.90
N PRO A 35 12.20 11.23 8.80
CA PRO A 35 11.14 11.71 9.68
C PRO A 35 9.99 12.43 8.94
N ASN A 36 10.18 12.83 7.67
CA ASN A 36 9.16 13.50 6.87
C ASN A 36 8.14 12.55 6.23
N ILE A 37 8.23 11.24 6.49
CA ILE A 37 7.32 10.25 5.93
C ILE A 37 5.90 10.42 6.48
N SER A 38 4.93 10.49 5.57
CA SER A 38 3.51 10.44 5.85
C SER A 38 2.90 9.12 5.37
N VAL A 39 2.13 8.47 6.23
CA VAL A 39 1.40 7.23 5.92
C VAL A 39 -0.09 7.54 5.86
N ASN A 40 -0.72 7.26 4.73
CA ASN A 40 -2.14 7.49 4.50
C ASN A 40 -2.84 6.16 4.31
N ILE A 41 -3.98 5.95 4.97
CA ILE A 41 -4.63 4.64 5.05
C ILE A 41 -6.07 4.75 4.53
N VAL A 42 -6.47 3.81 3.68
CA VAL A 42 -7.87 3.56 3.32
C VAL A 42 -8.24 2.15 3.79
N TRP A 43 -9.32 2.04 4.56
CA TRP A 43 -9.84 0.77 5.05
C TRP A 43 -10.93 0.23 4.14
N ILE A 44 -10.78 -0.98 3.62
CA ILE A 44 -11.78 -1.61 2.74
C ILE A 44 -12.79 -2.48 3.49
N ASN A 45 -12.53 -2.76 4.77
CA ASN A 45 -13.35 -3.62 5.65
C ASN A 45 -13.61 -5.01 5.06
N SER A 46 -12.58 -5.58 4.41
CA SER A 46 -12.59 -6.93 3.86
C SER A 46 -11.17 -7.49 3.87
N TRP A 47 -11.03 -8.80 4.07
CA TRP A 47 -9.76 -9.50 3.85
C TRP A 47 -9.44 -9.66 2.36
N PHE A 48 -10.47 -9.87 1.53
CA PHE A 48 -10.32 -10.13 0.10
C PHE A 48 -11.47 -9.50 -0.69
N ASP A 49 -11.18 -8.43 -1.43
CA ASP A 49 -12.11 -7.79 -2.36
C ASP A 49 -11.30 -7.09 -3.48
N PRO A 50 -10.83 -7.83 -4.49
CA PRO A 50 -9.92 -7.29 -5.52
C PRO A 50 -10.42 -6.01 -6.22
N PRO A 51 -11.73 -5.84 -6.50
CA PRO A 51 -12.27 -4.57 -6.97
C PRO A 51 -12.09 -3.43 -5.97
N LYS A 52 -12.45 -3.60 -4.70
CA LYS A 52 -12.27 -2.55 -3.68
C LYS A 52 -10.81 -2.21 -3.43
N ASP A 53 -9.91 -3.20 -3.47
CA ASP A 53 -8.46 -2.96 -3.37
C ASP A 53 -7.99 -1.97 -4.44
N MET A 54 -8.42 -2.19 -5.70
CA MET A 54 -8.03 -1.32 -6.81
C MET A 54 -8.60 0.09 -6.66
N ASP A 55 -9.87 0.20 -6.27
CA ASP A 55 -10.51 1.50 -6.09
C ASP A 55 -9.97 2.28 -4.88
N ALA A 56 -9.54 1.57 -3.83
CA ALA A 56 -8.84 2.16 -2.69
C ALA A 56 -7.41 2.59 -3.03
N ALA A 57 -6.72 1.87 -3.94
CA ALA A 57 -5.32 2.13 -4.26
C ALA A 57 -5.11 3.23 -5.32
N LYS A 58 -6.00 3.37 -6.30
CA LYS A 58 -5.88 4.38 -7.38
C LYS A 58 -5.71 5.82 -6.84
N PRO A 59 -6.48 6.29 -5.84
CA PRO A 59 -6.33 7.65 -5.32
C PRO A 59 -4.93 7.94 -4.76
N PHE A 60 -4.22 6.93 -4.23
CA PHE A 60 -2.84 7.14 -3.77
C PHE A 60 -1.90 7.45 -4.94
N LEU A 61 -2.04 6.75 -6.06
CA LEU A 61 -1.25 7.02 -7.27
C LEU A 61 -1.55 8.41 -7.83
N ASP A 62 -2.82 8.79 -7.87
CA ASP A 62 -3.25 10.11 -8.35
C ASP A 62 -2.75 11.24 -7.43
N ALA A 63 -2.65 10.97 -6.12
CA ALA A 63 -2.05 11.87 -5.13
C ALA A 63 -0.51 11.87 -5.11
N GLY A 64 0.13 11.15 -6.02
CA GLY A 64 1.58 11.10 -6.20
C GLY A 64 2.33 10.21 -5.20
N ASN A 65 1.66 9.22 -4.60
CA ASN A 65 2.34 8.21 -3.79
C ASN A 65 3.10 7.27 -4.74
N ASP A 66 4.38 7.04 -4.44
CA ASP A 66 5.29 6.15 -5.18
C ASP A 66 5.62 4.86 -4.41
N PHE A 67 4.97 4.67 -3.25
CA PHE A 67 5.03 3.45 -2.48
C PHE A 67 3.65 3.06 -1.96
N LEU A 68 3.23 1.83 -2.23
CA LEU A 68 1.97 1.25 -1.76
C LEU A 68 2.25 0.07 -0.82
N PHE A 69 1.44 -0.05 0.22
CA PHE A 69 1.44 -1.20 1.12
C PHE A 69 0.02 -1.77 1.22
N THR A 70 -0.12 -3.09 1.18
CA THR A 70 -1.42 -3.73 1.37
C THR A 70 -1.39 -4.77 2.48
N THR A 71 -2.52 -4.87 3.18
CA THR A 71 -2.78 -5.88 4.22
C THR A 71 -3.96 -6.79 3.88
N THR A 72 -4.32 -6.80 2.60
CA THR A 72 -5.38 -7.63 2.01
C THR A 72 -4.78 -8.90 1.43
N ASP A 73 -5.60 -9.94 1.28
CA ASP A 73 -5.19 -11.25 0.76
C ASP A 73 -5.19 -11.31 -0.78
N SER A 74 -5.08 -10.16 -1.44
CA SER A 74 -5.20 -10.00 -2.89
C SER A 74 -3.94 -9.38 -3.51
N PRO A 75 -3.54 -9.80 -4.73
CA PRO A 75 -2.43 -9.18 -5.44
C PRO A 75 -2.79 -7.83 -6.10
N SER A 76 -4.05 -7.38 -6.05
CA SER A 76 -4.56 -6.20 -6.76
C SER A 76 -3.68 -4.96 -6.64
N VAL A 77 -3.28 -4.59 -5.42
CA VAL A 77 -2.46 -3.39 -5.16
C VAL A 77 -1.06 -3.53 -5.75
N VAL A 78 -0.48 -4.72 -5.70
CA VAL A 78 0.84 -5.03 -6.28
C VAL A 78 0.77 -4.98 -7.81
N THR A 79 -0.28 -5.56 -8.40
CA THR A 79 -0.51 -5.52 -9.85
C THR A 79 -0.77 -4.10 -10.36
N LEU A 80 -1.44 -3.26 -9.56
CA LEU A 80 -1.66 -1.85 -9.90
C LEU A 80 -0.33 -1.08 -9.97
N ALA A 81 0.55 -1.23 -8.97
CA ALA A 81 1.88 -0.61 -9.00
C ALA A 81 2.71 -1.06 -10.22
N GLN A 82 2.71 -2.37 -10.50
CA GLN A 82 3.39 -2.90 -11.69
C GLN A 82 2.82 -2.32 -13.00
N SER A 83 1.50 -2.15 -13.07
CA SER A 83 0.83 -1.59 -14.25
C SER A 83 1.16 -0.11 -14.43
N ALA A 84 1.26 0.67 -13.34
CA ALA A 84 1.68 2.07 -13.38
C ALA A 84 3.08 2.22 -13.98
N TRP A 85 4.02 1.35 -13.58
CA TRP A 85 5.36 1.30 -14.18
C TRP A 85 5.31 0.95 -15.67
N LYS A 86 4.70 -0.19 -16.02
CA LYS A 86 4.72 -0.70 -17.40
C LYS A 86 3.98 0.20 -18.40
N LYS A 87 2.89 0.84 -17.98
CA LYS A 87 2.01 1.61 -18.89
C LYS A 87 2.30 3.10 -18.88
N GLN A 88 2.70 3.66 -17.74
CA GLN A 88 2.85 5.11 -17.56
C GLN A 88 4.29 5.54 -17.30
N GLY A 89 5.23 4.60 -17.17
CA GLY A 89 6.62 4.90 -16.82
C GLY A 89 6.78 5.46 -15.39
N LYS A 90 5.74 5.38 -14.56
CA LYS A 90 5.78 5.87 -13.18
C LYS A 90 6.35 4.79 -12.27
N GLU A 91 7.51 5.04 -11.66
CA GLU A 91 8.08 4.16 -10.66
C GLU A 91 7.20 4.13 -9.42
N VAL A 92 6.59 2.97 -9.18
CA VAL A 92 5.76 2.73 -8.01
C VAL A 92 6.18 1.40 -7.41
N TRP A 93 6.61 1.45 -6.15
CA TRP A 93 6.93 0.27 -5.36
C TRP A 93 5.68 -0.22 -4.63
N SER A 94 5.58 -1.54 -4.44
CA SER A 94 4.49 -2.11 -3.66
C SER A 94 4.98 -3.26 -2.79
N MET A 95 4.40 -3.39 -1.61
CA MET A 95 4.67 -4.45 -0.66
C MET A 95 3.36 -5.02 -0.10
N GLY A 96 3.21 -6.34 -0.17
CA GLY A 96 2.20 -7.08 0.59
C GLY A 96 2.75 -7.53 1.94
N ASN A 97 1.87 -7.81 2.89
CA ASN A 97 2.24 -8.34 4.20
C ASN A 97 2.27 -9.88 4.26
N ASP A 98 1.45 -10.53 3.43
CA ASP A 98 1.31 -11.97 3.34
C ASP A 98 1.53 -12.43 1.88
N ALA A 99 1.61 -13.75 1.67
CA ALA A 99 1.58 -14.30 0.32
C ALA A 99 0.16 -14.16 -0.26
N PRO A 100 0.02 -13.86 -1.57
CA PRO A 100 -1.30 -13.83 -2.20
C PRO A 100 -1.96 -15.21 -2.04
N MET A 101 -3.17 -15.24 -1.48
CA MET A 101 -3.95 -16.47 -1.38
C MET A 101 -4.52 -16.85 -2.76
N GLY A 102 -4.52 -18.14 -3.08
CA GLY A 102 -5.15 -18.66 -4.30
C GLY A 102 -4.26 -18.64 -5.55
N LYS A 103 -2.96 -18.97 -5.40
CA LYS A 103 -2.25 -19.65 -6.50
C LYS A 103 -2.59 -21.13 -6.50
#